data_AF-V5HLD7-F1
#
_entry.id   AF-V5HLD7-F1
#
_cell.length_a   1.000
_cell.length_b   1.000
_cell.length_c   1.000
_cell.angle_alpha   90.00
_cell.angle_beta   90.00
_cell.angle_gamma   90.00
#
_symmetry.space_group_name_H-M   'P 1'
#
loop_
_entity.id
_entity.type
_entity.pdbx_description
1 polymer ?
#
loop_
_entity_poly.entity_id
_entity_poly.type
_entity_poly.pdbx_seq_one_letter_code
_entity_poly.pdbx_strand_id
1 'polypeptide(L)' 'RQLSPDTQTSTLESFHSVLNSFAPKWAAFHTKGMLARTRVAALHFNENGDREQAISGAGQRQWKQKYPKAKKGH' A
#
# COMPACT_ATOMS: atom_id res chain seq x y z
N ARG A 1 -27.27 6.32 1.39
CA ARG A 1 -26.90 5.61 0.14
C ARG A 1 -25.79 4.62 0.51
N GLN A 2 -26.16 3.38 0.85
CA GLN A 2 -25.20 2.35 1.23
C GLN A 2 -24.63 1.75 -0.06
N LEU A 3 -23.33 1.95 -0.30
CA LEU A 3 -22.62 1.28 -1.39
C LEU A 3 -22.35 -0.16 -0.96
N SER A 4 -22.63 -1.12 -1.84
CA SER A 4 -22.39 -2.54 -1.57
C SER A 4 -20.91 -2.79 -1.26
N PRO A 5 -20.59 -3.46 -0.14
CA PRO A 5 -19.21 -3.71 0.29
C PRO A 5 -18.44 -4.72 -0.58
N ASP A 6 -19.15 -5.49 -1.42
CA ASP A 6 -18.59 -6.64 -2.14
C ASP A 6 -17.65 -6.28 -3.32
N THR A 7 -17.61 -5.01 -3.75
CA THR A 7 -16.86 -4.58 -4.95
C THR A 7 -16.16 -3.22 -4.78
N GLN A 8 -15.72 -2.85 -3.57
CA GLN A 8 -15.02 -1.58 -3.38
C GLN A 8 -13.55 -1.69 -3.86
N THR A 9 -13.29 -1.44 -5.15
CA THR A 9 -11.95 -1.44 -5.76
C THR A 9 -11.18 -0.14 -5.55
N SER A 10 -11.80 0.90 -4.99
CA SER A 10 -11.23 2.23 -4.83
C SER A 10 -9.82 2.24 -4.23
N THR A 11 -9.56 1.45 -3.18
CA THR A 11 -8.21 1.39 -2.57
C THR A 11 -7.17 0.77 -3.50
N LEU A 12 -7.55 -0.25 -4.27
CA LEU A 12 -6.69 -0.91 -5.25
C LEU A 12 -6.38 0.04 -6.41
N GLU A 13 -7.40 0.76 -6.89
CA GLU A 13 -7.28 1.74 -7.97
C GLU A 13 -6.39 2.93 -7.54
N SER A 14 -6.56 3.43 -6.32
CA SER A 14 -5.69 4.47 -5.75
C SER A 14 -4.23 4.01 -5.65
N PHE A 15 -3.99 2.78 -5.19
CA PHE A 15 -2.62 2.23 -5.18
C PHE A 15 -2.05 2.09 -6.59
N HIS A 16 -2.86 1.66 -7.55
CA HIS A 16 -2.44 1.52 -8.95
C HIS A 16 -2.03 2.87 -9.57
N SER A 17 -2.76 3.95 -9.26
CA SER A 17 -2.40 5.31 -9.68
C SER A 17 -1.05 5.77 -9.11
N VAL A 18 -0.81 5.55 -7.81
CA VAL A 18 0.48 5.83 -7.16
C VAL A 18 1.59 5.02 -7.82
N LEU A 19 1.38 3.72 -8.03
CA LEU A 19 2.38 2.85 -8.65
C LEU A 19 2.75 3.29 -10.07
N ASN A 20 1.78 3.71 -10.89
CA ASN A 20 2.06 4.23 -12.24
C ASN A 20 2.85 5.55 -12.21
N SER A 21 2.70 6.36 -11.17
CA SER A 21 3.44 7.63 -11.02
C SER A 21 4.92 7.40 -10.70
N PHE A 22 5.22 6.42 -9.85
CA PHE A 22 6.59 6.10 -9.42
C PHE A 22 7.30 5.09 -10.34
N ALA A 23 6.55 4.13 -10.87
CA ALA A 23 7.08 2.95 -11.56
C ALA A 23 6.28 2.64 -12.85
N PRO A 24 6.19 3.59 -13.81
CA PRO A 24 5.44 3.37 -15.03
C PRO A 24 6.05 2.23 -15.87
N LYS A 25 5.18 1.36 -16.38
CA LYS A 25 5.55 0.15 -17.14
C LYS A 25 6.44 0.44 -18.35
N TRP A 26 6.22 1.57 -19.03
CA TRP A 26 6.97 1.96 -20.22
C TRP A 26 8.38 2.48 -19.91
N ALA A 27 8.65 2.89 -18.66
CA ALA A 27 9.95 3.39 -18.21
C ALA A 27 10.78 2.29 -17.52
N ALA A 28 10.60 1.03 -17.94
CA ALA A 28 11.28 -0.13 -17.38
C ALA A 28 12.72 -0.22 -17.92
N PHE A 29 13.63 0.58 -17.35
CA PHE A 29 15.03 0.62 -17.78
C PHE A 29 15.89 -0.49 -17.14
N HIS A 30 15.66 -0.82 -15.85
CA HIS A 30 16.36 -1.89 -15.12
C HIS A 30 15.48 -2.52 -14.04
N THR A 31 15.54 -3.85 -13.89
CA THR A 31 14.78 -4.63 -12.89
C THR A 31 15.02 -4.15 -11.45
N LYS A 32 16.28 -3.81 -11.10
CA LYS A 32 16.61 -3.27 -9.77
C LYS A 32 15.99 -1.89 -9.53
N GLY A 33 16.04 -1.01 -10.53
CA GLY A 33 15.44 0.32 -10.45
C GLY A 33 13.92 0.26 -10.35
N MET A 34 13.29 -0.64 -11.11
CA MET A 34 11.87 -0.92 -11.01
C MET A 34 11.47 -1.43 -9.63
N LEU A 35 12.23 -2.38 -9.07
CA LEU A 35 11.99 -2.88 -7.71
C LEU A 35 12.07 -1.77 -6.66
N ALA A 36 13.06 -0.90 -6.76
CA ALA A 36 13.21 0.24 -5.85
C ALA A 36 12.02 1.20 -5.95
N ARG A 37 11.61 1.57 -7.17
CA ARG A 37 10.47 2.47 -7.41
C ARG A 37 9.15 1.90 -6.91
N THR A 38 8.91 0.60 -7.12
CA THR A 38 7.73 -0.08 -6.57
C THR A 38 7.70 -0.07 -5.05
N ARG A 39 8.85 -0.25 -4.38
CA ARG A 39 8.95 -0.17 -2.91
C ARG A 39 8.63 1.24 -2.41
N VAL A 40 9.16 2.27 -3.07
CA VAL A 40 8.87 3.67 -2.73
C VAL A 40 7.39 3.98 -2.90
N ALA A 41 6.75 3.53 -3.99
CA ALA A 41 5.32 3.69 -4.20
C ALA A 41 4.48 3.07 -3.07
N ALA A 42 4.87 1.88 -2.60
CA ALA A 42 4.21 1.20 -1.48
C ALA A 42 4.37 1.95 -0.15
N LEU A 43 5.56 2.48 0.14
CA LEU A 43 5.80 3.30 1.34
C LEU A 43 4.96 4.59 1.30
N HIS A 44 4.97 5.30 0.17
CA HIS A 44 4.19 6.52 -0.02
C HIS A 44 2.68 6.27 0.13
N PHE A 45 2.17 5.18 -0.45
CA PHE A 45 0.76 4.81 -0.30
C PHE A 45 0.39 4.44 1.14
N ASN A 46 1.30 3.76 1.86
CA ASN A 46 1.07 3.39 3.25
C ASN A 46 1.10 4.60 4.20
N GLU A 47 1.95 5.59 3.92
CA GLU A 47 2.05 6.82 4.71
C GLU A 47 0.87 7.76 4.46
N ASN A 48 0.43 7.89 3.20
CA ASN A 48 -0.65 8.80 2.80
C ASN A 48 -2.02 8.14 2.74
N GLY A 49 -2.11 6.85 3.00
CA GLY A 49 -3.39 6.20 3.23
C GLY A 49 -3.89 6.64 4.59
N ASP A 50 -5.12 7.17 4.66
CA ASP A 50 -5.89 7.58 5.85
C ASP A 50 -6.09 6.47 6.92
N ARG A 51 -5.24 5.44 6.95
CA ARG A 51 -5.14 4.51 8.06
C ARG A 51 -4.43 5.21 9.20
N GLU A 52 -5.23 5.69 10.15
CA GLU A 52 -4.74 6.06 11.47
C GLU A 52 -3.80 4.97 11.98
N GLN A 53 -2.54 5.35 12.24
CA GLN A 53 -1.59 4.44 12.88
C GLN A 53 -2.18 4.05 14.23
N ALA A 54 -2.24 2.75 14.51
CA ALA A 54 -2.73 2.28 15.79
C ALA A 54 -1.87 2.87 16.90
N ILE A 55 -2.48 3.54 17.88
CA ILE A 55 -1.78 4.11 19.01
C ILE A 55 -1.87 3.11 20.16
N SER A 56 -0.74 2.75 20.77
CA SER A 56 -0.68 1.93 21.97
C SER A 56 -1.36 2.65 23.15
N GLY A 57 -1.80 1.93 24.18
CA GLY A 57 -2.29 2.55 25.42
C GLY A 57 -1.29 3.53 26.08
N ALA A 58 0.00 3.43 25.74
CA ALA A 58 1.06 4.35 26.14
C ALA A 58 1.31 5.54 25.17
N GLY A 59 0.42 5.77 24.20
CA GLY A 59 0.52 6.90 23.24
C GLY A 59 1.50 6.71 22.09
N GLN A 60 2.13 5.53 21.96
CA GLN A 60 3.12 5.25 20.91
C GLN A 60 2.49 4.72 19.63
N ARG A 61 2.98 5.19 18.47
CA ARG A 61 2.56 4.69 17.14
C ARG A 61 2.98 3.22 16.96
N GLN A 62 2.02 2.37 16.58
CA GLN A 62 2.22 0.95 16.32
C GLN A 62 2.18 0.66 14.82
N TRP A 63 3.22 -0.01 14.34
CA TRP A 63 3.30 -0.50 12.97
C TRP A 63 2.55 -1.82 12.86
N LYS A 64 1.49 -1.88 12.04
CA LYS A 64 0.75 -3.11 11.81
C LYS A 64 1.34 -3.89 10.63
N GLN A 65 2.07 -4.96 10.93
CA GLN A 65 2.51 -5.90 9.90
C GLN A 65 1.31 -6.75 9.44
N LYS A 66 0.88 -6.56 8.20
CA LYS A 66 -0.17 -7.40 7.58
C LYS A 66 0.48 -8.49 6.75
N TYR A 67 0.17 -9.73 7.07
CA TYR A 67 0.54 -10.88 6.25
C TYR A 67 -0.61 -11.23 5.29
N PRO A 68 -0.32 -11.68 4.06
CA PRO A 68 -1.35 -12.21 3.18
C PRO A 68 -2.01 -13.43 3.84
N LYS A 69 -3.34 -13.57 3.72
CA LYS A 69 -4.13 -14.65 4.36
C LYS A 69 -3.54 -16.05 4.12
N ALA A 70 -2.89 -16.26 2.98
CA ALA A 70 -2.25 -17.50 2.56
C ALA A 70 -0.92 -17.81 3.29
N LYS A 71 -0.26 -16.81 3.87
CA LYS A 71 0.92 -16.98 4.72
C LYS A 71 0.60 -16.38 6.08
N LYS A 72 -0.10 -17.14 6.92
CA LYS A 72 -0.22 -16.82 8.35
C LYS A 72 1.22 -16.78 8.89
N GLY A 73 1.66 -15.61 9.35
CA GLY A 73 3.07 -15.35 9.68
C GLY A 73 3.67 -16.43 10.55
N HIS A 74 4.88 -16.87 10.17
CA HIS A 74 5.80 -17.61 11.03
C HIS A 74 6.79 -16.61 11.62
#